data_AF-A0A535UUE0-F1
#
_entry.id   AF-A0A535UUE0-F1
#
_cell.length_a   1.000
_cell.length_b   1.000
_cell.length_c   1.000
_cell.angle_alpha   90.00
_cell.angle_beta   90.00
_cell.angle_gamma   90.00
#
_symmetry.space_group_name_H-M   'P 1'
#
loop_
_entity.id
_entity.type
_entity.pdbx_description
1 polymer ?
#
loop_
_entity_poly.entity_id
_entity_poly.type
_entity_poly.pdbx_seq_one_letter_code
_entity_poly.pdbx_strand_id
1 'polypeptide(L)'
;VLLHSFAHALIHQLTLECGYTAASIRERIYSLPPEHEYGPMAGILLYTAAPDSEGTLGGLVGLGVPGQLGRHLDGALERMQSCTSDPLCAEHTGLQERSLHEAACHACLFLPETSCERGNKYLDRSVLVPTVDRTKLAFFDKIG
;
A
#
# COMPACT_ATOMS: atom_id res chain seq x y z
N VAL A 1 -5.73 8.82 -0.39
CA VAL A 1 -6.14 7.43 -0.69
C VAL A 1 -5.08 6.71 -1.51
N LEU A 2 -4.70 7.22 -2.68
CA LEU A 2 -3.69 6.60 -3.56
C LEU A 2 -2.38 6.23 -2.86
N LEU A 3 -1.65 7.21 -2.32
CA LEU A 3 -0.35 6.97 -1.65
C LEU A 3 -0.46 6.02 -0.46
N HIS A 4 -1.58 6.06 0.27
CA HIS A 4 -1.84 5.19 1.41
C HIS A 4 -2.02 3.74 0.98
N SER A 5 -2.87 3.53 -0.03
CA SER A 5 -3.12 2.20 -0.59
C SER A 5 -1.85 1.63 -1.24
N PHE A 6 -1.07 2.48 -1.90
CA PHE A 6 0.21 2.10 -2.49
C PHE A 6 1.25 1.70 -1.44
N ALA A 7 1.35 2.46 -0.33
CA ALA A 7 2.22 2.11 0.78
C ALA A 7 1.86 0.73 1.37
N HIS A 8 0.57 0.45 1.53
CA HIS A 8 0.11 -0.85 2.04
C HIS A 8 0.43 -2.00 1.08
N ALA A 9 0.19 -1.82 -0.22
CA ALA A 9 0.56 -2.80 -1.24
C ALA A 9 2.08 -3.08 -1.22
N LEU A 10 2.91 -2.04 -1.06
CA LEU A 10 4.35 -2.19 -0.96
C LEU A 10 4.79 -2.86 0.34
N ILE A 11 4.20 -2.53 1.49
CA ILE A 11 4.52 -3.21 2.75
C ILE A 11 4.27 -4.72 2.60
N HIS A 12 3.10 -5.11 2.06
CA HIS A 12 2.82 -6.52 1.79
C HIS A 12 3.89 -7.17 0.91
N GLN A 13 4.27 -6.53 -0.20
CA GLN A 13 5.28 -7.09 -1.10
C GLN A 13 6.68 -7.16 -0.47
N LEU A 14 7.11 -6.12 0.23
CA LEU A 14 8.44 -6.05 0.83
C LEU A 14 8.60 -7.04 1.99
N THR A 15 7.54 -7.33 2.75
CA THR A 15 7.58 -8.29 3.86
C THR A 15 7.89 -9.73 3.41
N LEU A 16 7.72 -10.04 2.12
CA LEU A 16 8.08 -11.34 1.55
C LEU A 16 9.59 -11.59 1.55
N GLU A 17 10.41 -10.51 1.51
CA GLU A 17 11.86 -10.62 1.32
C GLU A 17 12.69 -9.86 2.35
N CYS A 18 12.16 -8.79 2.98
CA CYS A 18 12.96 -7.91 3.84
C CYS A 18 13.29 -8.49 5.22
N GLY A 19 12.70 -9.63 5.59
CA GLY A 19 12.90 -10.28 6.90
C GLY A 19 12.18 -9.60 8.06
N TYR A 20 11.38 -8.56 7.80
CA TYR A 20 10.49 -7.92 8.77
C TYR A 20 9.05 -8.36 8.54
N THR A 21 8.30 -8.51 9.63
CA THR A 21 6.86 -8.69 9.54
C THR A 21 6.16 -7.38 9.17
N ALA A 22 4.95 -7.47 8.61
CA ALA A 22 4.12 -6.30 8.32
C ALA A 22 3.85 -5.44 9.58
N ALA A 23 3.80 -6.05 10.77
CA ALA A 23 3.58 -5.33 12.03
C ALA A 23 4.77 -4.45 12.45
N SER A 24 5.97 -4.77 11.95
CA SER A 24 7.23 -4.09 12.26
C SER A 24 7.56 -2.94 11.30
N ILE A 25 6.87 -2.84 10.16
CA ILE A 25 7.04 -1.77 9.17
C ILE A 25 5.89 -0.78 9.31
N ARG A 26 6.19 0.52 9.24
CA ARG A 26 5.20 1.60 9.25
C ARG A 26 5.34 2.46 8.01
N GLU A 27 4.24 3.07 7.59
CA GLU A 27 4.23 4.10 6.57
C GLU A 27 4.08 5.51 7.15
N ARG A 28 4.70 6.48 6.49
CA ARG A 28 4.39 7.91 6.64
C ARG A 28 4.18 8.52 5.27
N ILE A 29 3.10 9.28 5.12
CA ILE A 29 2.68 9.85 3.84
C ILE A 29 2.97 11.35 3.81
N TYR A 30 3.63 11.79 2.75
CA TYR A 30 3.92 13.19 2.47
C TYR A 30 3.18 13.60 1.20
N SER A 31 2.14 14.42 1.34
CA SER A 31 1.30 14.84 0.23
C SER A 31 1.02 16.33 0.31
N LEU A 32 1.40 17.07 -0.73
CA LEU A 32 1.09 18.50 -0.88
C LEU A 32 0.38 18.70 -2.21
N PRO A 33 -0.66 19.54 -2.27
CA PRO A 33 -1.39 19.81 -3.48
C PRO A 33 -0.52 20.60 -4.49
N PRO A 34 -0.84 20.55 -5.80
CA PRO A 34 -0.09 21.27 -6.83
C PRO A 34 0.10 22.77 -6.57
N GLU A 35 -0.87 23.40 -5.93
CA GLU A 35 -0.90 24.83 -5.60
C GLU A 35 -0.12 25.22 -4.32
N HIS A 36 0.53 24.27 -3.64
CA HIS A 36 1.27 24.55 -2.41
C HIS A 36 2.54 25.40 -2.67
N GLU A 37 2.91 26.29 -1.73
CA GLU A 37 4.03 27.24 -1.89
C GLU A 37 5.40 26.56 -2.09
N TYR A 38 5.58 25.36 -1.55
CA TYR A 38 6.79 24.53 -1.72
C TYR A 38 6.70 23.54 -2.89
N GLY A 39 5.65 23.64 -3.71
CA GLY A 39 5.35 22.74 -4.83
C GLY A 39 4.60 21.46 -4.45
N PRO A 40 4.15 20.68 -5.45
CA PRO A 40 3.47 19.40 -5.23
C PRO A 40 4.38 18.38 -4.56
N MET A 41 3.80 17.50 -3.76
CA MET A 41 4.51 16.41 -3.11
C MET A 41 3.66 15.15 -3.11
N ALA A 42 4.29 14.01 -3.43
CA ALA A 42 3.69 12.69 -3.41
C ALA A 42 4.75 11.67 -2.98
N GLY A 43 5.04 11.62 -1.69
CA GLY A 43 6.07 10.77 -1.09
C GLY A 43 5.49 9.80 -0.07
N ILE A 44 6.10 8.62 0.02
CA ILE A 44 5.87 7.66 1.10
C ILE A 44 7.23 7.33 1.73
N LEU A 45 7.26 7.21 3.05
CA LEU A 45 8.39 6.70 3.80
C LEU A 45 7.97 5.39 4.46
N LEU A 46 8.66 4.30 4.14
CA LEU A 46 8.51 3.02 4.82
C LEU A 46 9.69 2.85 5.77
N TYR A 47 9.42 2.57 7.04
CA TYR A 47 10.44 2.49 8.07
C TYR A 47 10.10 1.42 9.10
N THR A 48 11.14 0.90 9.76
CA THR A 48 10.97 -0.10 10.82
C THR A 48 10.71 0.60 12.15
N ALA A 49 9.69 0.18 12.88
CA ALA A 49 9.41 0.65 14.24
C ALA A 49 9.74 -0.41 15.31
N ALA A 50 10.39 -1.51 14.92
CA ALA A 50 10.81 -2.56 15.83
C ALA A 50 12.00 -2.09 16.69
N PRO A 51 11.91 -2.22 18.03
CA PRO A 51 13.05 -2.02 18.92
C PRO A 51 14.02 -3.21 18.77
N ASP A 52 15.06 -3.01 17.98
CA ASP A 52 16.40 -3.53 18.23
C ASP A 52 16.70 -5.04 18.07
N SER A 53 15.88 -5.86 17.38
CA SER A 53 16.32 -7.26 17.10
C SER A 53 15.69 -8.02 15.94
N GLU A 54 14.76 -7.45 15.18
CA GLU A 54 14.34 -8.05 13.90
C GLU A 54 15.10 -7.38 12.75
N GLY A 55 15.65 -8.18 11.84
CA GLY A 55 16.30 -7.73 10.60
C GLY A 55 17.82 -7.60 10.66
N THR A 56 18.46 -8.17 9.63
CA THR A 56 19.89 -7.97 9.34
C THR A 56 20.07 -6.59 8.70
N LEU A 57 21.18 -5.91 9.02
CA LEU A 57 21.58 -4.61 8.48
C LEU A 57 21.60 -4.66 6.94
N GLY A 58 20.48 -4.35 6.30
CA GLY A 58 20.31 -4.41 4.85
C GLY A 58 18.93 -4.87 4.35
N GLY A 59 18.07 -5.45 5.20
CA GLY A 59 16.78 -6.03 4.78
C GLY A 59 15.85 -5.06 4.04
N LEU A 60 15.18 -4.15 4.75
CA LEU A 60 14.20 -3.24 4.14
C LEU A 60 14.83 -2.21 3.20
N VAL A 61 15.93 -1.57 3.65
CA VAL A 61 16.63 -0.53 2.87
C VAL A 61 17.23 -1.10 1.59
N GLY A 62 17.74 -2.33 1.63
CA GLY A 62 18.32 -3.01 0.47
C GLY A 62 17.31 -3.28 -0.64
N LEU A 63 16.03 -3.45 -0.32
CA LEU A 63 14.96 -3.58 -1.32
C LEU A 63 14.57 -2.23 -1.96
N GLY A 64 14.90 -1.12 -1.32
CA GLY A 64 14.62 0.24 -1.81
C GLY A 64 15.61 0.76 -2.86
N VAL A 65 16.70 0.02 -3.14
CA VAL A 65 17.68 0.46 -4.14
C VAL A 65 17.10 0.35 -5.56
N PRO A 66 17.38 1.30 -6.48
CA PRO A 66 16.74 1.31 -7.81
C PRO A 66 16.82 0.01 -8.60
N GLY A 67 17.93 -0.73 -8.48
CA GLY A 67 18.11 -2.03 -9.15
C GLY A 67 17.23 -3.17 -8.61
N GLN A 68 16.63 -3.02 -7.43
CA GLN A 68 15.73 -4.00 -6.82
C GLN A 68 14.29 -3.48 -6.67
N LEU A 69 14.11 -2.18 -6.50
CA LEU A 69 12.80 -1.60 -6.20
C LEU A 69 11.76 -1.91 -7.29
N GLY A 70 12.15 -1.85 -8.57
CA GLY A 70 11.25 -2.09 -9.72
C GLY A 70 10.44 -3.39 -9.59
N ARG A 71 11.11 -4.53 -9.37
CA ARG A 71 10.44 -5.83 -9.20
C ARG A 71 9.47 -5.88 -8.01
N HIS A 72 9.72 -5.10 -6.96
CA HIS A 72 8.80 -5.00 -5.83
C HIS A 72 7.62 -4.07 -6.14
N LEU A 73 7.82 -3.03 -6.96
CA LEU A 73 6.69 -2.22 -7.43
C LEU A 73 5.75 -3.08 -8.29
N ASP A 74 6.31 -3.82 -9.26
CA ASP A 74 5.54 -4.67 -10.17
C ASP A 74 4.79 -5.75 -9.40
N GLY A 75 5.48 -6.49 -8.53
CA GLY A 75 4.85 -7.53 -7.71
C GLY A 75 3.77 -7.01 -6.76
N ALA A 76 3.95 -5.81 -6.19
CA ALA A 76 2.93 -5.17 -5.35
C ALA A 76 1.67 -4.84 -6.17
N LEU A 77 1.83 -4.29 -7.37
CA LEU A 77 0.71 -3.93 -8.24
C LEU A 77 0.03 -5.18 -8.82
N GLU A 78 0.78 -6.21 -9.22
CA GLU A 78 0.24 -7.50 -9.69
C GLU A 78 -0.64 -8.13 -8.62
N ARG A 79 -0.17 -8.17 -7.37
CA ARG A 79 -0.94 -8.70 -6.25
C ARG A 79 -2.25 -7.94 -6.02
N MET A 80 -2.30 -6.65 -6.32
CA MET A 80 -3.52 -5.86 -6.17
C MET A 80 -4.58 -6.14 -7.24
N GLN A 81 -4.24 -6.79 -8.35
CA GLN A 81 -5.21 -7.13 -9.39
C GLN A 81 -6.21 -8.21 -8.92
N SER A 82 -5.78 -9.14 -8.06
CA SER A 82 -6.61 -10.24 -7.57
C SER A 82 -6.77 -10.19 -6.06
N CYS A 83 -8.01 -10.16 -5.56
CA CYS A 83 -8.30 -10.33 -4.14
C CYS A 83 -9.13 -11.60 -3.93
N THR A 84 -8.75 -12.43 -2.96
CA THR A 84 -9.48 -13.68 -2.65
C THR A 84 -10.86 -13.43 -2.06
N SER A 85 -11.14 -12.19 -1.63
CA SER A 85 -12.46 -11.75 -1.17
C SER A 85 -13.30 -11.11 -2.27
N ASP A 86 -12.87 -11.15 -3.53
CA ASP A 86 -13.70 -10.69 -4.64
C ASP A 86 -14.89 -11.65 -4.90
N PRO A 87 -16.05 -11.10 -5.33
CA PRO A 87 -16.29 -9.70 -5.69
C PRO A 87 -16.61 -8.78 -4.49
N LEU A 88 -16.90 -9.34 -3.31
CA LEU A 88 -17.32 -8.57 -2.13
C LEU A 88 -16.34 -7.46 -1.75
N CYS A 89 -15.03 -7.72 -1.85
CA CYS A 89 -14.02 -6.71 -1.62
C CYS A 89 -14.06 -5.60 -2.67
N ALA A 90 -14.16 -5.92 -3.95
CA ALA A 90 -14.20 -4.92 -5.02
C ALA A 90 -15.47 -4.06 -4.96
N GLU A 91 -16.61 -4.68 -4.69
CA GLU A 91 -17.93 -4.04 -4.64
C GLU A 91 -18.16 -3.23 -3.35
N HIS A 92 -17.39 -3.49 -2.29
CA HIS A 92 -17.52 -2.79 -1.01
C HIS A 92 -17.44 -1.27 -1.20
N THR A 93 -18.35 -0.57 -0.52
CA THR A 93 -18.37 0.89 -0.43
C THR A 93 -18.48 1.36 1.01
N GLY A 94 -17.67 2.35 1.39
CA GLY A 94 -17.65 2.86 2.77
C GLY A 94 -18.99 3.49 3.20
N LEU A 95 -19.72 4.06 2.24
CA LEU A 95 -21.01 4.71 2.44
C LEU A 95 -22.10 3.76 2.95
N GLN A 96 -22.15 2.53 2.43
CA GLN A 96 -23.19 1.56 2.79
C GLN A 96 -22.88 0.87 4.13
N GLU A 97 -21.62 0.55 4.36
CA GLU A 97 -21.17 -0.26 5.50
C GLU A 97 -20.72 0.57 6.71
N ARG A 98 -20.91 1.90 6.68
CA ARG A 98 -20.45 2.85 7.71
C ARG A 98 -18.96 2.70 8.04
N SER A 99 -18.17 2.33 7.04
CA SER A 99 -16.73 2.18 7.13
C SER A 99 -16.04 3.32 6.37
N LEU A 100 -14.73 3.48 6.56
CA LEU A 100 -13.95 4.55 5.92
C LEU A 100 -13.01 4.03 4.83
N HIS A 101 -13.28 2.85 4.27
CA HIS A 101 -12.50 2.26 3.18
C HIS A 101 -13.43 1.84 2.04
N GLU A 102 -12.89 1.74 0.83
CA GLU A 102 -13.61 1.27 -0.36
C GLU A 102 -13.16 -0.17 -0.65
N ALA A 103 -12.55 -0.46 -1.81
CA ALA A 103 -12.10 -1.80 -2.15
C ALA A 103 -10.81 -2.20 -1.39
N ALA A 104 -10.95 -2.53 -0.11
CA ALA A 104 -9.86 -2.93 0.77
C ALA A 104 -10.32 -3.97 1.80
N CYS A 105 -9.47 -4.95 2.12
CA CYS A 105 -9.73 -5.94 3.16
C CYS A 105 -8.42 -6.59 3.65
N HIS A 106 -8.52 -7.55 4.57
CA HIS A 106 -7.38 -8.34 5.08
C HIS A 106 -6.62 -9.15 4.01
N ALA A 107 -7.26 -9.50 2.90
CA ALA A 107 -6.60 -10.25 1.84
C ALA A 107 -5.73 -9.39 0.92
N CYS A 108 -5.95 -8.06 0.86
CA CYS A 108 -5.25 -7.18 -0.07
C CYS A 108 -4.51 -6.01 0.60
N LEU A 109 -5.21 -5.14 1.33
CA LEU A 109 -4.66 -3.85 1.76
C LEU A 109 -4.56 -3.68 3.27
N PHE A 110 -5.33 -4.39 4.09
CA PHE A 110 -5.25 -4.14 5.54
C PHE A 110 -3.91 -4.64 6.09
N LEU A 111 -3.32 -3.81 6.94
CA LEU A 111 -2.12 -4.11 7.71
C LEU A 111 -2.47 -4.24 9.21
N PRO A 112 -1.58 -4.80 10.04
CA PRO A 112 -1.72 -4.72 11.50
C PRO A 112 -1.89 -3.27 11.96
N GLU A 113 -2.68 -3.05 13.02
CA GLU A 113 -2.95 -1.68 13.53
C GLU A 113 -1.65 -0.94 13.92
N THR A 114 -0.63 -1.64 14.40
CA THR A 114 0.67 -1.08 14.77
C THR A 114 1.49 -0.56 13.58
N SER A 115 1.10 -0.94 12.36
CA SER A 115 1.76 -0.59 11.10
C SER A 115 1.17 0.70 10.53
N CYS A 116 -0.16 0.82 10.52
CA CYS A 116 -0.87 1.87 9.80
C CYS A 116 -1.24 3.08 10.68
N GLU A 117 -0.73 4.27 10.37
CA GLU A 117 -1.03 5.51 11.12
C GLU A 117 -2.52 5.90 11.08
N ARG A 118 -3.25 5.44 10.06
CA ARG A 118 -4.68 5.74 9.85
C ARG A 118 -5.60 4.58 10.25
N GLY A 119 -5.07 3.49 10.80
CA GLY A 119 -5.86 2.33 11.22
C GLY A 119 -6.69 1.72 10.09
N ASN A 120 -6.08 1.49 8.93
CA ASN A 120 -6.70 0.94 7.72
C ASN A 120 -7.88 1.74 7.15
N LYS A 121 -8.02 3.03 7.51
CA LYS A 121 -9.02 3.94 6.94
C LYS A 121 -8.47 4.60 5.67
N TYR A 122 -9.34 4.95 4.74
CA TYR A 122 -9.02 5.63 3.49
C TYR A 122 -8.11 4.79 2.57
N LEU A 123 -8.48 3.51 2.42
CA LEU A 123 -7.85 2.53 1.55
C LEU A 123 -8.80 2.15 0.42
N ASP A 124 -8.24 1.95 -0.77
CA ASP A 124 -8.96 1.51 -1.96
C ASP A 124 -7.94 0.94 -2.95
N ARG A 125 -7.99 -0.35 -3.28
CA ARG A 125 -7.05 -0.92 -4.27
C ARG A 125 -7.40 -0.52 -5.70
N SER A 126 -8.64 -0.09 -5.96
CA SER A 126 -9.10 0.29 -7.30
C SER A 126 -8.48 1.59 -7.82
N VAL A 127 -7.88 2.40 -6.93
CA VAL A 127 -7.08 3.56 -7.35
C VAL A 127 -5.66 3.17 -7.79
N LEU A 128 -5.22 1.94 -7.49
CA LEU A 128 -3.92 1.42 -7.93
C LEU A 128 -4.05 0.73 -9.28
N VAL A 129 -4.91 -0.28 -9.35
CA VAL A 129 -5.10 -1.15 -10.51
C VAL A 129 -6.59 -1.42 -10.75
N PRO A 130 -6.99 -1.78 -11.97
CA PRO A 130 -8.37 -2.18 -12.24
C PRO A 130 -8.80 -3.35 -11.36
N THR A 131 -10.02 -3.31 -10.83
CA THR A 131 -10.65 -4.42 -10.11
C THR A 131 -11.82 -4.99 -10.92
N VAL A 132 -12.42 -6.07 -10.43
CA VAL A 132 -13.62 -6.69 -11.04
C VAL A 132 -14.84 -5.77 -11.07
N ASP A 133 -14.92 -4.76 -10.17
CA ASP A 133 -16.00 -3.77 -10.11
C ASP A 133 -15.60 -2.43 -10.78
N ARG A 134 -14.36 -1.96 -10.55
CA ARG A 134 -13.93 -0.60 -10.94
C ARG A 134 -12.70 -0.64 -11.84
N THR A 135 -12.88 -0.28 -13.11
CA THR A 135 -11.82 -0.33 -14.14
C THR A 135 -11.28 1.04 -14.59
N LYS A 136 -11.89 2.14 -14.15
CA LYS A 136 -11.56 3.52 -14.61
C LYS A 136 -10.99 4.43 -13.53
N LEU A 137 -10.65 3.89 -12.36
CA LEU A 137 -10.09 4.65 -11.24
C LEU A 137 -8.58 4.45 -11.07
N ALA A 138 -8.02 3.44 -11.73
CA ALA A 138 -6.65 3.01 -11.53
C ALA A 138 -5.65 4.07 -12.01
N PHE A 139 -4.63 4.31 -11.20
CA PHE A 139 -3.50 5.15 -11.58
C PHE A 139 -2.49 4.37 -12.44
N PHE A 140 -2.33 3.06 -12.18
CA PHE A 140 -1.44 2.17 -12.91
C PHE A 140 -2.25 1.26 -13.85
N ASP A 141 -2.64 1.79 -15.00
CA ASP A 141 -3.47 1.08 -15.99
C ASP A 141 -2.72 -0.02 -16.79
N LYS A 142 -1.38 -0.06 -16.69
CA LYS A 142 -0.53 -1.08 -17.29
C LYS A 142 0.60 -1.42 -16.33
N ILE A 143 0.67 -2.68 -15.91
CA ILE A 143 1.88 -3.24 -15.31
C ILE A 143 2.75 -3.70 -16.48
N GLY A 144 4.03 -3.30 -16.47
CA GLY A 144 4.98 -3.47 -17.57
C GLY A 144 5.22 -4.92 -17.94
#